data_AF-A0A924XQZ2-F1
#
_entry.id   AF-A0A924XQZ2-F1
#
_cell.length_a   1.000
_cell.length_b   1.000
_cell.length_c   1.000
_cell.angle_alpha   90.00
_cell.angle_beta   90.00
_cell.angle_gamma   90.00
#
_symmetry.space_group_name_H-M   'P 1'
#
loop_
_entity.id
_entity.type
_entity.pdbx_description
1 polymer ?
#
loop_
_entity_poly.entity_id
_entity_poly.type
_entity_poly.pdbx_seq_one_letter_code
_entity_poly.pdbx_strand_id
1 'polypeptide(L)'
;MLTTPAADTPAARAAVCRLGHSQSSADVATAARLGYSHVLLPAMRLDMAPLLAAARTSGLAVLVDVVVDTISATILHDPAPTLFVTARAATLDPRHDPADADSALATLGDAADAERLADWWAPRIAALGASGVAGVRLLGLDALPSFAVAPFLIRIRAGCPGMTLFAWTPGVAWGSLRQLPSGTVDLVASSLPWWDGQADWLWQELDILRRIAPVVVPQEGRAAALAPWLADGWMADLADGDNTLPALPAGVARPLTGPGQHVMALLRTDAADPRQAAGATVVVANMDMDAPASVDPAQVFAGAGSFGPWRPDGDGDAPDPAAPLVVAPGAVLTFTAP
;
A
#
# COMPACT_ATOMS: atom_id res chain seq x y z
N MET A 1 5.51 32.81 15.72
CA MET A 1 5.36 31.63 16.59
C MET A 1 4.51 30.64 15.80
N LEU A 2 5.15 29.75 15.04
CA LEU A 2 4.46 28.73 14.26
C LEU A 2 4.14 27.59 15.22
N THR A 3 2.87 27.41 15.53
CA THR A 3 2.37 26.27 16.28
C THR A 3 2.55 25.01 15.43
N THR A 4 3.49 24.16 15.84
CA THR A 4 3.59 22.76 15.40
C THR A 4 2.22 22.10 15.62
N PRO A 5 1.61 21.44 14.62
CA PRO A 5 0.37 20.72 14.86
C PRO A 5 0.66 19.59 15.84
N ALA A 6 -0.21 19.45 16.85
CA ALA A 6 -0.13 18.40 17.85
C ALA A 6 -0.16 17.03 17.15
N ALA A 7 0.90 16.25 17.35
CA ALA A 7 0.87 14.83 17.12
C ALA A 7 0.03 14.21 18.23
N ASP A 8 -1.25 13.91 17.98
CA ASP A 8 -2.01 12.91 18.76
C ASP A 8 -3.41 12.71 18.19
N THR A 9 -3.49 11.83 17.20
CA THR A 9 -4.53 10.79 17.02
C THR A 9 -3.95 9.87 15.94
N PRO A 10 -3.77 8.56 16.16
CA PRO A 10 -3.39 7.68 15.06
C PRO A 10 -4.46 7.83 13.97
N ALA A 11 -4.08 8.36 12.81
CA ALA A 11 -4.98 8.43 11.67
C ALA A 11 -5.60 7.03 11.49
N ALA A 12 -6.92 6.96 11.37
CA ALA A 12 -7.60 5.68 11.18
C ALA A 12 -6.93 4.96 10.00
N ARG A 13 -6.40 3.76 10.26
CA ARG A 13 -5.59 3.02 9.29
C ARG A 13 -6.41 2.70 8.05
N ALA A 14 -5.80 2.88 6.88
CA ALA A 14 -6.45 2.55 5.62
C ALA A 14 -6.53 1.03 5.43
N ALA A 15 -7.68 0.45 5.77
CA ALA A 15 -8.05 -0.91 5.40
C ALA A 15 -8.82 -0.87 4.08
N VAL A 16 -8.19 -1.28 2.98
CA VAL A 16 -8.73 -1.19 1.61
C VAL A 16 -9.16 -2.57 1.11
N CYS A 17 -10.43 -2.73 0.78
CA CYS A 17 -10.97 -3.96 0.21
C CYS A 17 -11.04 -3.85 -1.32
N ARG A 18 -10.28 -4.67 -2.06
CA ARG A 18 -10.45 -4.82 -3.50
C ARG A 18 -11.68 -5.68 -3.76
N LEU A 19 -12.69 -5.12 -4.44
CA LEU A 19 -13.88 -5.90 -4.80
C LEU A 19 -13.58 -6.81 -5.99
N GLY A 20 -14.00 -8.07 -5.88
CA GLY A 20 -13.90 -9.06 -6.96
C GLY A 20 -14.86 -8.77 -8.12
N HIS A 21 -14.98 -9.69 -9.08
CA HIS A 21 -15.70 -9.47 -10.35
C HIS A 21 -17.20 -9.11 -10.21
N SER A 22 -17.88 -9.61 -9.17
CA SER A 22 -19.32 -9.37 -8.95
C SER A 22 -19.66 -7.92 -8.65
N GLN A 23 -18.79 -7.23 -7.88
CA GLN A 23 -18.92 -5.82 -7.47
C GLN A 23 -20.36 -5.45 -7.12
N SER A 24 -20.94 -6.14 -6.15
CA SER A 24 -22.33 -5.97 -5.74
C SER A 24 -22.46 -5.16 -4.46
N SER A 25 -23.66 -4.64 -4.17
CA SER A 25 -23.96 -4.01 -2.87
C SER A 25 -23.79 -4.99 -1.70
N ALA A 26 -23.94 -6.29 -1.93
CA ALA A 26 -23.68 -7.32 -0.92
C ALA A 26 -22.18 -7.48 -0.62
N ASP A 27 -21.32 -7.30 -1.63
CA ASP A 27 -19.86 -7.31 -1.47
C ASP A 27 -19.43 -6.12 -0.60
N VAL A 28 -19.98 -4.94 -0.85
CA VAL A 28 -19.75 -3.73 -0.04
C VAL A 28 -20.18 -3.93 1.42
N ALA A 29 -21.38 -4.50 1.64
CA ALA A 29 -21.84 -4.80 3.00
C ALA A 29 -20.96 -5.85 3.70
N THR A 30 -20.38 -6.78 2.93
CA THR A 30 -19.44 -7.78 3.46
C THR A 30 -18.12 -7.15 3.86
N ALA A 31 -17.55 -6.28 3.02
CA ALA A 31 -16.35 -5.52 3.35
C ALA A 31 -16.53 -4.70 4.64
N ALA A 32 -17.69 -4.07 4.83
CA ALA A 32 -17.99 -3.31 6.05
C ALA A 32 -18.00 -4.20 7.30
N ARG A 33 -18.61 -5.40 7.22
CA ARG A 33 -18.63 -6.35 8.35
C ARG A 33 -17.24 -6.86 8.71
N LEU A 34 -16.35 -6.98 7.74
CA LEU A 34 -14.94 -7.37 7.92
C LEU A 34 -14.06 -6.21 8.45
N GLY A 35 -14.64 -5.02 8.68
CA GLY A 35 -13.94 -3.89 9.29
C GLY A 35 -13.11 -3.05 8.32
N TYR A 36 -13.27 -3.24 7.00
CA TYR A 36 -12.63 -2.36 6.02
C TYR A 36 -13.15 -0.92 6.17
N SER A 37 -12.32 0.04 5.76
CA SER A 37 -12.65 1.47 5.75
C SER A 37 -12.92 1.99 4.34
N HIS A 38 -12.34 1.32 3.34
CA HIS A 38 -12.46 1.65 1.93
C HIS A 38 -12.82 0.41 1.12
N VAL A 39 -13.57 0.61 0.04
CA VAL A 39 -13.69 -0.36 -1.06
C VAL A 39 -13.05 0.23 -2.30
N LEU A 40 -12.31 -0.60 -3.03
CA LEU A 40 -11.60 -0.24 -4.25
C LEU A 40 -12.25 -0.93 -5.44
N LEU A 41 -12.63 -0.12 -6.43
CA LEU A 41 -13.21 -0.57 -7.70
C LEU A 41 -12.11 -0.61 -8.77
N PRO A 42 -11.87 -1.76 -9.44
CA PRO A 42 -10.72 -1.96 -10.32
C PRO A 42 -10.80 -1.20 -11.65
N ALA A 43 -11.95 -0.61 -11.98
CA ALA A 43 -12.09 0.26 -13.14
C ALA A 43 -13.30 1.18 -12.98
N MET A 44 -13.27 2.29 -13.72
CA MET A 44 -14.43 3.17 -13.87
C MET A 44 -15.56 2.43 -14.60
N ARG A 45 -16.71 2.25 -13.94
CA ARG A 45 -17.89 1.59 -14.52
C ARG A 45 -18.92 2.60 -15.01
N LEU A 46 -19.69 2.20 -16.02
CA LEU A 46 -20.80 3.00 -16.57
C LEU A 46 -21.90 3.28 -15.54
N ASP A 47 -22.13 2.39 -14.57
CA ASP A 47 -23.04 2.63 -13.43
C ASP A 47 -22.38 2.22 -12.11
N MET A 48 -22.03 3.22 -11.30
CA MET A 48 -21.49 3.06 -9.95
C MET A 48 -22.51 3.46 -8.87
N ALA A 49 -23.68 3.97 -9.24
CA ALA A 49 -24.61 4.58 -8.28
C ALA A 49 -25.09 3.60 -7.19
N PRO A 50 -25.45 2.33 -7.49
CA PRO A 50 -25.83 1.36 -6.47
C PRO A 50 -24.69 1.03 -5.49
N LEU A 51 -23.44 0.96 -5.98
CA LEU A 51 -22.27 0.71 -5.16
C LEU A 51 -21.95 1.89 -4.24
N LEU A 52 -21.99 3.10 -4.78
CA LEU A 52 -21.79 4.34 -4.03
C LEU A 52 -22.88 4.50 -2.95
N ALA A 53 -24.13 4.17 -3.25
CA ALA A 53 -25.22 4.18 -2.27
C ALA A 53 -24.97 3.15 -1.15
N ALA A 54 -24.62 1.91 -1.50
CA ALA A 54 -24.33 0.87 -0.52
C ALA A 54 -23.13 1.26 0.38
N ALA A 55 -22.06 1.79 -0.21
CA ALA A 55 -20.87 2.20 0.53
C ALA A 55 -21.19 3.33 1.53
N ARG A 56 -21.96 4.34 1.10
CA ARG A 56 -22.44 5.40 2.00
C ARG A 56 -23.27 4.85 3.16
N THR A 57 -24.20 3.94 2.90
CA THR A 57 -25.02 3.30 3.95
C THR A 57 -24.15 2.49 4.93
N SER A 58 -23.06 1.90 4.45
CA SER A 58 -22.11 1.14 5.25
C SER A 58 -20.97 1.97 5.86
N GLY A 59 -20.93 3.29 5.63
CA GLY A 59 -19.85 4.16 6.13
C GLY A 59 -18.49 3.94 5.46
N LEU A 60 -18.45 3.31 4.29
CA LEU A 60 -17.23 3.02 3.54
C LEU A 60 -16.92 4.13 2.54
N ALA A 61 -15.65 4.50 2.44
CA ALA A 61 -15.14 5.34 1.36
C ALA A 61 -14.94 4.51 0.08
N VAL A 62 -15.29 5.06 -1.07
CA VAL A 62 -15.09 4.40 -2.37
C VAL A 62 -13.88 4.98 -3.07
N LEU A 63 -12.93 4.11 -3.41
CA LEU A 63 -11.78 4.39 -4.27
C LEU A 63 -11.99 3.75 -5.64
N VAL A 64 -11.46 4.38 -6.69
CA VAL A 64 -11.49 3.85 -8.06
C VAL A 64 -10.08 3.81 -8.62
N ASP A 65 -9.74 2.75 -9.34
CA ASP A 65 -8.49 2.67 -10.09
C ASP A 65 -8.51 3.61 -11.31
N VAL A 66 -7.45 4.40 -11.42
CA VAL A 66 -7.18 5.28 -12.55
C VAL A 66 -5.76 4.98 -13.06
N VAL A 67 -5.68 4.41 -14.25
CA VAL A 67 -4.42 4.18 -14.97
C VAL A 67 -4.04 5.48 -15.67
N VAL A 68 -2.96 6.14 -15.25
CA VAL A 68 -2.68 7.53 -15.67
C VAL A 68 -1.83 7.64 -16.94
N ASP A 69 -1.13 6.58 -17.30
CA ASP A 69 -0.23 6.51 -18.45
C ASP A 69 -0.92 5.99 -19.71
N THR A 70 -2.13 5.43 -19.59
CA THR A 70 -2.86 4.87 -20.73
C THR A 70 -4.30 5.38 -20.78
N ILE A 71 -4.82 5.51 -22.00
CA ILE A 71 -6.22 5.84 -22.27
C ILE A 71 -6.75 5.00 -23.42
N SER A 72 -8.07 4.89 -23.58
CA SER A 72 -8.63 4.34 -24.83
C SER A 72 -8.33 5.29 -26.01
N ALA A 73 -7.94 4.74 -27.15
CA ALA A 73 -7.74 5.49 -28.39
C ALA A 73 -9.04 6.19 -28.85
N THR A 74 -10.21 5.69 -28.46
CA THR A 74 -11.52 6.30 -28.79
C THR A 74 -11.75 7.65 -28.11
N ILE A 75 -11.11 7.92 -26.97
CA ILE A 75 -11.22 9.19 -26.26
C ILE A 75 -10.19 10.23 -26.70
N LEU A 76 -9.32 9.90 -27.67
CA LEU A 76 -8.39 10.87 -28.30
C LEU A 76 -9.11 12.00 -29.07
N HIS A 77 -10.41 11.87 -29.34
CA HIS A 77 -11.22 12.91 -29.96
C HIS A 77 -11.63 14.04 -28.99
N ASP A 78 -11.45 13.84 -27.68
CA ASP A 78 -11.41 14.90 -26.66
C ASP A 78 -10.14 15.75 -26.91
N PRO A 79 -10.09 17.06 -26.61
CA PRO A 79 -8.89 17.90 -26.79
C PRO A 79 -7.71 17.50 -25.88
N ALA A 80 -7.18 16.28 -26.03
CA ALA A 80 -6.01 15.72 -25.37
C ALA A 80 -4.79 15.64 -26.33
N PRO A 81 -4.49 16.64 -27.18
CA PRO A 81 -4.18 16.37 -28.58
C PRO A 81 -2.70 16.08 -28.87
N THR A 82 -1.82 16.01 -27.86
CA THR A 82 -0.38 15.76 -28.07
C THR A 82 0.33 14.93 -26.99
N LEU A 83 -0.30 14.71 -25.84
CA LEU A 83 0.33 13.99 -24.71
C LEU A 83 0.24 12.47 -24.86
N PHE A 84 -0.67 11.97 -25.69
CA PHE A 84 -0.89 10.55 -25.91
C PHE A 84 -0.59 10.18 -27.35
N VAL A 85 0.04 9.03 -27.54
CA VAL A 85 0.31 8.44 -28.84
C VAL A 85 -0.38 7.08 -28.89
N THR A 86 -1.17 6.83 -29.94
CA THR A 86 -1.80 5.52 -30.16
C THR A 86 -0.72 4.45 -30.18
N ALA A 87 -0.80 3.47 -29.28
CA ALA A 87 0.03 2.29 -29.35
C ALA A 87 -0.38 1.53 -30.61
N ARG A 88 0.46 1.55 -31.65
CA ARG A 88 0.28 0.59 -32.74
C ARG A 88 0.56 -0.77 -32.13
N ALA A 89 -0.47 -1.63 -32.07
CA ALA A 89 -0.34 -3.01 -31.61
C ALA A 89 0.95 -3.61 -32.18
N ALA A 90 1.97 -3.72 -31.33
CA ALA A 90 3.23 -4.32 -31.71
C ALA A 90 2.92 -5.80 -31.88
N THR A 91 2.70 -6.23 -33.14
CA THR A 91 2.57 -7.64 -33.55
C THR A 91 1.78 -8.51 -32.58
N LEU A 92 0.46 -8.65 -32.80
CA LEU A 92 -0.45 -9.69 -32.24
C LEU A 92 0.27 -10.70 -31.32
N ASP A 93 0.57 -10.29 -30.08
CA ASP A 93 1.05 -11.21 -29.06
C ASP A 93 -0.21 -11.80 -28.43
N PRO A 94 -0.48 -13.10 -28.60
CA PRO A 94 -1.70 -13.74 -28.12
C PRO A 94 -1.85 -13.75 -26.59
N ARG A 95 -0.88 -13.18 -25.85
CA ARG A 95 -0.94 -12.95 -24.40
C ARG A 95 -1.53 -11.60 -24.01
N HIS A 96 -1.68 -10.67 -24.95
CA HIS A 96 -2.35 -9.38 -24.73
C HIS A 96 -3.80 -9.45 -25.21
N ASP A 97 -4.69 -8.81 -24.47
CA ASP A 97 -6.11 -8.76 -24.84
C ASP A 97 -6.24 -7.93 -26.12
N PRO A 98 -7.00 -8.35 -27.15
CA PRO A 98 -7.30 -7.52 -28.31
C PRO A 98 -7.79 -6.10 -27.98
N ALA A 99 -8.36 -5.87 -26.79
CA ALA A 99 -8.73 -4.55 -26.29
C ALA A 99 -7.51 -3.60 -26.08
N ASP A 100 -6.30 -4.13 -25.87
CA ASP A 100 -5.06 -3.35 -25.72
C ASP A 100 -4.61 -2.70 -27.05
N ALA A 101 -5.11 -3.20 -28.19
CA ALA A 101 -4.81 -2.67 -29.53
C ALA A 101 -5.43 -1.29 -29.79
N ASP A 102 -6.43 -0.89 -29.01
CA ASP A 102 -7.13 0.39 -29.08
C ASP A 102 -6.78 1.29 -27.88
N SER A 103 -5.52 1.26 -27.43
CA SER A 103 -5.01 2.12 -26.36
C SER A 103 -4.05 3.20 -26.89
N ALA A 104 -3.93 4.31 -26.16
CA ALA A 104 -2.94 5.34 -26.38
C ALA A 104 -2.14 5.59 -25.10
N LEU A 105 -0.83 5.73 -25.25
CA LEU A 105 0.13 5.82 -24.15
C LEU A 105 0.63 7.25 -23.98
N ALA A 106 0.79 7.68 -22.74
CA ALA A 106 1.35 8.97 -22.39
C ALA A 106 2.81 9.04 -22.85
N THR A 107 3.14 10.02 -23.68
CA THR A 107 4.49 10.27 -24.18
C THR A 107 4.90 11.68 -23.76
N LEU A 108 5.69 11.76 -22.69
CA LEU A 108 6.08 13.03 -22.05
C LEU A 108 7.54 13.34 -22.41
N GLY A 109 7.80 14.55 -22.90
CA GLY A 109 9.15 15.03 -23.21
C GLY A 109 9.83 15.74 -22.04
N ASP A 110 9.04 16.38 -21.16
CA ASP A 110 9.56 17.16 -20.03
C ASP A 110 8.58 17.26 -18.85
N ALA A 111 9.00 17.96 -17.79
CA ALA A 111 8.17 18.18 -16.61
C ALA A 111 6.88 18.99 -16.90
N ALA A 112 6.89 19.86 -17.93
CA ALA A 112 5.71 20.62 -18.31
C ALA A 112 4.67 19.74 -19.01
N ASP A 113 5.09 18.73 -19.78
CA ASP A 113 4.20 17.67 -20.28
C ASP A 113 3.54 16.90 -19.11
N ALA A 114 4.30 16.60 -18.05
CA ALA A 114 3.75 15.93 -16.87
C ALA A 114 2.68 16.77 -16.16
N GLU A 115 2.89 18.08 -16.04
CA GLU A 115 1.88 19.01 -15.50
C GLU A 115 0.65 19.12 -16.42
N ARG A 116 0.83 19.13 -17.74
CA ARG A 116 -0.29 19.10 -18.70
C ARG A 116 -1.08 17.79 -18.62
N LEU A 117 -0.40 16.66 -18.43
CA LEU A 117 -1.04 15.37 -18.21
C LEU A 117 -1.87 15.38 -16.93
N ALA A 118 -1.35 15.97 -15.85
CA ALA A 118 -2.08 16.15 -14.61
C ALA A 118 -3.31 17.06 -14.78
N ASP A 119 -3.16 18.18 -15.50
CA ASP A 119 -4.26 19.10 -15.80
C ASP A 119 -5.36 18.46 -16.66
N TRP A 120 -5.00 17.48 -17.47
CA TRP A 120 -5.96 16.69 -18.22
C TRP A 120 -6.69 15.67 -17.34
N TRP A 121 -5.99 14.99 -16.42
CA TRP A 121 -6.60 14.00 -15.52
C TRP A 121 -7.42 14.62 -14.38
N ALA A 122 -7.00 15.77 -13.83
CA ALA A 122 -7.61 16.35 -12.64
C ALA A 122 -9.12 16.64 -12.78
N PRO A 123 -9.65 17.23 -13.88
CA PRO A 123 -11.08 17.41 -14.05
C PRO A 123 -11.86 16.08 -14.09
N ARG A 124 -11.27 15.02 -14.65
CA ARG A 124 -11.87 13.68 -14.72
C ARG A 124 -11.95 13.04 -13.34
N ILE A 125 -10.88 13.15 -12.55
CA ILE A 125 -10.84 12.70 -11.15
C ILE A 125 -11.83 13.52 -10.30
N ALA A 126 -11.92 14.83 -10.50
CA ALA A 126 -12.87 15.70 -9.81
C ALA A 126 -14.34 15.33 -10.14
N ALA A 127 -14.64 14.93 -11.38
CA ALA A 127 -15.97 14.47 -11.78
C ALA A 127 -16.37 13.15 -11.09
N LEU A 128 -15.42 12.25 -10.83
CA LEU A 128 -15.65 11.08 -9.97
C LEU A 128 -16.03 11.52 -8.55
N GLY A 129 -15.30 12.50 -8.00
CA GLY A 129 -15.61 13.10 -6.69
C GLY A 129 -17.03 13.66 -6.61
N ALA A 130 -17.45 14.41 -7.64
CA ALA A 130 -18.81 14.95 -7.74
C ALA A 130 -19.91 13.86 -7.79
N SER A 131 -19.55 12.65 -8.21
CA SER A 131 -20.45 11.49 -8.23
C SER A 131 -20.54 10.76 -6.89
N GLY A 132 -19.68 11.12 -5.91
CA GLY A 132 -19.62 10.53 -4.57
C GLY A 132 -18.47 9.54 -4.36
N VAL A 133 -17.53 9.42 -5.30
CA VAL A 133 -16.28 8.69 -5.10
C VAL A 133 -15.40 9.50 -4.13
N ALA A 134 -14.82 8.84 -3.13
CA ALA A 134 -14.01 9.51 -2.10
C ALA A 134 -12.57 9.76 -2.58
N GLY A 135 -12.07 8.92 -3.50
CA GLY A 135 -10.68 8.99 -3.93
C GLY A 135 -10.36 8.10 -5.13
N VAL A 136 -9.09 8.11 -5.52
CA VAL A 136 -8.57 7.29 -6.62
C VAL A 136 -7.28 6.62 -6.21
N ARG A 137 -7.06 5.40 -6.73
CA ARG A 137 -5.74 4.78 -6.77
C ARG A 137 -5.11 5.05 -8.14
N LEU A 138 -3.98 5.74 -8.14
CA LEU A 138 -3.25 6.14 -9.34
C LEU A 138 -2.28 5.01 -9.73
N LEU A 139 -2.61 4.31 -10.82
CA LEU A 139 -1.82 3.22 -11.43
C LEU A 139 -1.03 3.74 -12.62
N GLY A 140 0.01 3.02 -13.05
CA GLY A 140 0.82 3.37 -14.23
C GLY A 140 1.87 4.45 -13.98
N LEU A 141 2.14 4.78 -12.71
CA LEU A 141 3.16 5.76 -12.34
C LEU A 141 4.58 5.28 -12.70
N ASP A 142 4.80 3.97 -12.73
CA ASP A 142 6.06 3.31 -13.10
C ASP A 142 6.34 3.34 -14.61
N ALA A 143 5.28 3.46 -15.43
CA ALA A 143 5.39 3.65 -16.87
C ALA A 143 5.71 5.10 -17.28
N LEU A 144 5.47 6.07 -16.39
CA LEU A 144 5.86 7.46 -16.63
C LEU A 144 7.38 7.63 -16.52
N PRO A 145 7.99 8.51 -17.34
CA PRO A 145 9.39 8.86 -17.16
C PRO A 145 9.69 9.36 -15.74
N SER A 146 10.85 9.00 -15.18
CA SER A 146 11.16 9.33 -13.77
C SER A 146 11.10 10.83 -13.45
N PHE A 147 11.40 11.71 -14.42
CA PHE A 147 11.27 13.16 -14.24
C PHE A 147 9.82 13.64 -14.12
N ALA A 148 8.85 12.85 -14.59
CA ALA A 148 7.45 13.26 -14.72
C ALA A 148 6.62 12.95 -13.46
N VAL A 149 6.95 11.89 -12.70
CA VAL A 149 6.14 11.40 -11.59
C VAL A 149 5.90 12.47 -10.51
N ALA A 150 6.96 13.15 -10.06
CA ALA A 150 6.82 14.14 -8.99
C ALA A 150 6.02 15.39 -9.42
N PRO A 151 6.34 16.05 -10.56
CA PRO A 151 5.51 17.14 -11.09
C PRO A 151 4.04 16.73 -11.32
N PHE A 152 3.81 15.53 -11.87
CA PHE A 152 2.48 15.00 -12.09
C PHE A 152 1.67 14.90 -10.79
N LEU A 153 2.20 14.21 -9.77
CA LEU A 153 1.48 14.01 -8.50
C LEU A 153 1.24 15.31 -7.73
N ILE A 154 2.21 16.23 -7.72
CA ILE A 154 2.06 17.57 -7.11
C ILE A 154 0.93 18.34 -7.80
N ARG A 155 0.89 18.29 -9.14
CA ARG A 155 -0.13 18.98 -9.92
C ARG A 155 -1.52 18.35 -9.77
N ILE A 156 -1.62 17.02 -9.74
CA ILE A 156 -2.87 16.30 -9.47
C ILE A 156 -3.43 16.68 -8.09
N ARG A 157 -2.60 16.73 -7.05
CA ARG A 157 -3.05 17.17 -5.70
C ARG A 157 -3.64 18.58 -5.74
N ALA A 158 -2.99 19.51 -6.44
CA ALA A 158 -3.50 20.87 -6.57
C ALA A 158 -4.86 20.93 -7.30
N GLY A 159 -5.07 20.06 -8.30
CA GLY A 159 -6.33 19.96 -9.04
C GLY A 159 -7.46 19.21 -8.31
N CYS A 160 -7.12 18.36 -7.33
CA CYS A 160 -8.07 17.51 -6.62
C CYS A 160 -7.87 17.55 -5.08
N PRO A 161 -7.95 18.72 -4.42
CA PRO A 161 -7.59 18.85 -3.00
C PRO A 161 -8.50 18.08 -2.05
N GLY A 162 -9.74 17.79 -2.43
CA GLY A 162 -10.72 17.05 -1.61
C GLY A 162 -10.75 15.54 -1.84
N MET A 163 -9.94 15.00 -2.75
CA MET A 163 -9.92 13.57 -3.09
C MET A 163 -8.83 12.85 -2.30
N THR A 164 -9.13 11.62 -1.85
CA THR A 164 -8.08 10.70 -1.39
C THR A 164 -7.25 10.26 -2.60
N LEU A 165 -5.94 10.55 -2.60
CA LEU A 165 -4.99 10.10 -3.61
C LEU A 165 -4.16 8.95 -3.05
N PHE A 166 -4.36 7.77 -3.60
CA PHE A 166 -3.56 6.59 -3.29
C PHE A 166 -2.58 6.33 -4.44
N ALA A 167 -1.29 6.62 -4.27
CA ALA A 167 -0.29 6.35 -5.29
C ALA A 167 0.15 4.88 -5.27
N TRP A 168 0.03 4.21 -6.41
CA TRP A 168 0.65 2.91 -6.62
C TRP A 168 2.14 3.09 -6.96
N THR A 169 2.98 2.97 -5.95
CA THR A 169 4.42 3.22 -6.05
C THR A 169 5.32 2.01 -6.38
N PRO A 170 4.87 0.74 -6.39
CA PRO A 170 5.70 -0.35 -6.90
C PRO A 170 6.19 -0.08 -8.32
N GLY A 171 7.48 -0.32 -8.58
CA GLY A 171 8.13 -0.05 -9.86
C GLY A 171 8.55 1.40 -10.11
N VAL A 172 8.08 2.36 -9.29
CA VAL A 172 8.45 3.78 -9.45
C VAL A 172 9.89 4.00 -8.99
N ALA A 173 10.67 4.73 -9.80
CA ALA A 173 12.04 5.07 -9.47
C ALA A 173 12.14 5.85 -8.14
N TRP A 174 12.99 5.39 -7.22
CA TRP A 174 13.17 6.03 -5.91
C TRP A 174 13.65 7.48 -5.99
N GLY A 175 14.41 7.83 -7.03
CA GLY A 175 14.81 9.22 -7.29
C GLY A 175 13.61 10.15 -7.47
N SER A 176 12.52 9.66 -8.06
CA SER A 176 11.25 10.38 -8.21
C SER A 176 10.49 10.44 -6.88
N LEU A 177 10.40 9.32 -6.17
CA LEU A 177 9.71 9.26 -4.87
C LEU A 177 10.32 10.21 -3.85
N ARG A 178 11.66 10.34 -3.82
CA ARG A 178 12.37 11.27 -2.93
C ARG A 178 12.06 12.74 -3.18
N GLN A 179 11.61 13.10 -4.38
CA GLN A 179 11.25 14.47 -4.72
C GLN A 179 9.85 14.84 -4.22
N LEU A 180 9.00 13.87 -3.90
CA LEU A 180 7.63 14.12 -3.42
C LEU A 180 7.65 14.71 -2.01
N PRO A 181 7.05 15.89 -1.78
CA PRO A 181 6.78 16.39 -0.44
C PRO A 181 5.77 15.50 0.30
N SER A 182 5.83 15.49 1.64
CA SER A 182 4.77 14.90 2.46
C SER A 182 3.43 15.60 2.19
N GLY A 183 2.34 14.84 2.15
CA GLY A 183 1.00 15.35 1.87
C GLY A 183 0.67 15.55 0.37
N THR A 184 1.59 15.19 -0.54
CA THR A 184 1.29 15.17 -1.99
C THR A 184 0.20 14.13 -2.29
N VAL A 185 0.28 12.98 -1.65
CA VAL A 185 -0.71 11.89 -1.72
C VAL A 185 -1.07 11.47 -0.30
N ASP A 186 -2.21 10.80 -0.15
CA ASP A 186 -2.71 10.39 1.17
C ASP A 186 -2.27 8.97 1.53
N LEU A 187 -1.99 8.13 0.53
CA LEU A 187 -1.56 6.74 0.70
C LEU A 187 -0.52 6.39 -0.37
N VAL A 188 0.42 5.51 -0.03
CA VAL A 188 1.42 4.95 -0.95
C VAL A 188 1.49 3.42 -0.82
N ALA A 189 1.67 2.71 -1.94
CA ALA A 189 1.74 1.25 -1.94
C ALA A 189 3.18 0.72 -1.80
N SER A 190 3.42 -0.23 -0.89
CA SER A 190 4.73 -0.89 -0.78
C SER A 190 4.90 -1.99 -1.84
N SER A 191 6.16 -2.23 -2.22
CA SER A 191 6.57 -3.36 -3.05
C SER A 191 6.75 -4.67 -2.26
N LEU A 192 6.27 -4.77 -1.02
CA LEU A 192 6.38 -5.98 -0.19
C LEU A 192 5.99 -7.29 -0.92
N PRO A 193 4.94 -7.35 -1.76
CA PRO A 193 4.58 -8.59 -2.47
C PRO A 193 5.67 -9.16 -3.38
N TRP A 194 6.56 -8.31 -3.91
CA TRP A 194 7.68 -8.70 -4.77
C TRP A 194 8.99 -8.87 -4.03
N TRP A 195 8.98 -8.70 -2.70
CA TRP A 195 10.17 -8.86 -1.88
C TRP A 195 10.55 -10.33 -1.69
N ASP A 196 11.86 -10.58 -1.74
CA ASP A 196 12.42 -11.92 -1.67
C ASP A 196 12.70 -12.39 -0.23
N GLY A 197 12.18 -11.68 0.78
CA GLY A 197 12.36 -12.03 2.18
C GLY A 197 13.77 -11.74 2.73
N GLN A 198 14.71 -11.29 1.89
CA GLN A 198 16.14 -11.28 2.21
C GLN A 198 16.82 -9.97 1.87
N ALA A 199 16.43 -9.33 0.78
CA ALA A 199 17.12 -8.18 0.23
C ALA A 199 16.85 -6.89 1.02
N ASP A 200 17.89 -6.08 1.22
CA ASP A 200 17.81 -4.83 2.01
C ASP A 200 16.92 -3.73 1.42
N TRP A 201 16.60 -3.82 0.12
CA TRP A 201 15.94 -2.72 -0.58
C TRP A 201 14.56 -2.39 0.00
N LEU A 202 13.87 -3.36 0.62
CA LEU A 202 12.55 -3.14 1.20
C LEU A 202 12.59 -2.11 2.34
N TRP A 203 13.61 -2.16 3.19
CA TRP A 203 13.76 -1.22 4.30
C TRP A 203 13.97 0.20 3.81
N GLN A 204 14.81 0.36 2.80
CA GLN A 204 15.07 1.65 2.17
C GLN A 204 13.81 2.18 1.45
N GLU A 205 13.03 1.31 0.82
CA GLU A 205 11.73 1.70 0.23
C GLU A 205 10.78 2.19 1.32
N LEU A 206 10.55 1.43 2.39
CA LEU A 206 9.63 1.78 3.45
C LEU A 206 9.98 3.14 4.09
N ASP A 207 11.27 3.43 4.27
CA ASP A 207 11.73 4.73 4.78
C ASP A 207 11.42 5.87 3.81
N ILE A 208 11.60 5.66 2.50
CA ILE A 208 11.24 6.64 1.47
C ILE A 208 9.72 6.89 1.45
N LEU A 209 8.93 5.82 1.51
CA LEU A 209 7.47 5.86 1.42
C LEU A 209 6.83 6.53 2.64
N ARG A 210 7.25 6.18 3.85
CA ARG A 210 6.72 6.76 5.11
C ARG A 210 6.95 8.27 5.23
N ARG A 211 7.97 8.81 4.56
CA ARG A 211 8.18 10.27 4.46
C ARG A 211 7.09 10.95 3.61
N ILE A 212 6.52 10.25 2.65
CA ILE A 212 5.53 10.77 1.70
C ILE A 212 4.13 10.70 2.32
N ALA A 213 3.71 9.50 2.72
CA ALA A 213 2.36 9.20 3.21
C ALA A 213 2.33 7.84 3.96
N PRO A 214 1.25 7.52 4.71
CA PRO A 214 1.02 6.19 5.24
C PRO A 214 1.16 5.08 4.17
N VAL A 215 1.87 4.01 4.53
CA VAL A 215 2.17 2.89 3.65
C VAL A 215 1.05 1.85 3.70
N VAL A 216 0.42 1.61 2.56
CA VAL A 216 -0.56 0.54 2.35
C VAL A 216 0.15 -0.66 1.72
N VAL A 217 0.01 -1.83 2.35
CA VAL A 217 0.60 -3.08 1.82
C VAL A 217 -0.48 -3.95 1.17
N PRO A 218 -0.33 -4.36 -0.10
CA PRO A 218 -1.13 -5.43 -0.68
C PRO A 218 -0.86 -6.76 0.04
N GLN A 219 -1.90 -7.43 0.54
CA GLN A 219 -1.81 -8.71 1.23
C GLN A 219 -1.73 -9.86 0.23
N GLU A 220 -0.68 -9.87 -0.57
CA GLU A 220 -0.44 -10.89 -1.58
C GLU A 220 1.04 -11.29 -1.59
N GLY A 221 1.32 -12.43 -2.20
CA GLY A 221 2.66 -12.98 -2.25
C GLY A 221 3.14 -13.54 -0.91
N ARG A 222 4.40 -14.00 -0.91
CA ARG A 222 4.97 -14.77 0.22
C ARG A 222 5.20 -13.97 1.50
N ALA A 223 5.22 -12.64 1.40
CA ALA A 223 5.42 -11.75 2.54
C ALA A 223 4.10 -11.19 3.11
N ALA A 224 2.94 -11.68 2.67
CA ALA A 224 1.63 -11.22 3.15
C ALA A 224 1.49 -11.29 4.68
N ALA A 225 2.04 -12.32 5.32
CA ALA A 225 1.99 -12.48 6.77
C ALA A 225 2.76 -11.38 7.55
N LEU A 226 3.63 -10.62 6.87
CA LEU A 226 4.37 -9.49 7.43
C LEU A 226 3.70 -8.13 7.19
N ALA A 227 2.75 -8.06 6.23
CA ALA A 227 2.00 -6.85 5.94
C ALA A 227 1.43 -6.18 7.20
N PRO A 228 0.84 -6.92 8.17
CA PRO A 228 0.46 -6.41 9.47
C PRO A 228 1.57 -5.54 10.11
N TRP A 229 2.76 -6.10 10.19
CA TRP A 229 3.82 -5.55 11.00
C TRP A 229 4.56 -4.41 10.32
N LEU A 230 4.55 -4.36 8.99
CA LEU A 230 5.29 -3.36 8.21
C LEU A 230 4.45 -2.15 7.82
N ALA A 231 3.14 -2.31 7.71
CA ALA A 231 2.28 -1.30 7.11
C ALA A 231 1.69 -0.29 8.09
N ASP A 232 1.17 0.79 7.52
CA ASP A 232 0.27 1.75 8.18
C ASP A 232 -1.20 1.50 7.78
N GLY A 233 -1.41 0.73 6.70
CA GLY A 233 -2.69 0.20 6.23
C GLY A 233 -2.48 -1.03 5.34
N TRP A 234 -3.53 -1.73 4.95
CA TRP A 234 -3.40 -2.91 4.09
C TRP A 234 -4.49 -2.92 3.04
N MET A 235 -4.24 -3.68 1.98
CA MET A 235 -5.16 -3.88 0.88
C MET A 235 -5.27 -5.38 0.60
N ALA A 236 -6.48 -5.92 0.52
CA ALA A 236 -6.70 -7.34 0.23
C ALA A 236 -7.94 -7.53 -0.65
N ASP A 237 -8.04 -8.67 -1.32
CA ASP A 237 -9.25 -9.01 -2.07
C ASP A 237 -10.35 -9.48 -1.14
N LEU A 238 -11.60 -9.09 -1.43
CA LEU A 238 -12.76 -9.59 -0.69
C LEU A 238 -12.85 -11.13 -0.74
N ALA A 239 -12.35 -11.73 -1.83
CA ALA A 239 -12.33 -13.17 -2.03
C ALA A 239 -11.40 -13.92 -1.06
N ASP A 240 -10.41 -13.24 -0.47
CA ASP A 240 -9.42 -13.85 0.43
C ASP A 240 -10.01 -14.14 1.83
N GLY A 241 -11.26 -13.75 2.09
CA GLY A 241 -12.00 -14.13 3.29
C GLY A 241 -11.70 -13.27 4.52
N ASP A 242 -11.95 -13.82 5.72
CA ASP A 242 -11.79 -13.19 7.03
C ASP A 242 -10.30 -12.92 7.35
N ASN A 243 -9.68 -12.03 6.56
CA ASN A 243 -8.41 -11.40 6.89
C ASN A 243 -8.69 -10.51 8.09
N THR A 244 -8.72 -11.14 9.27
CA THR A 244 -8.78 -10.45 10.54
C THR A 244 -7.71 -9.38 10.53
N LEU A 245 -8.17 -8.14 10.55
CA LEU A 245 -7.32 -6.97 10.57
C LEU A 245 -6.47 -7.09 11.83
N PRO A 246 -5.16 -7.32 11.71
CA PRO A 246 -4.35 -7.51 12.89
C PRO A 246 -4.38 -6.23 13.72
N ALA A 247 -4.47 -6.38 15.04
CA ALA A 247 -4.29 -5.24 15.93
C ALA A 247 -2.82 -4.82 15.86
N LEU A 248 -2.51 -3.74 15.13
CA LEU A 248 -1.13 -3.29 14.98
C LEU A 248 -0.79 -2.23 16.04
N PRO A 249 0.29 -2.40 16.82
CA PRO A 249 0.82 -1.33 17.66
C PRO A 249 1.16 -0.08 16.82
N ALA A 250 1.03 1.13 17.38
CA ALA A 250 1.11 2.37 16.60
C ALA A 250 2.53 2.69 16.06
N GLY A 251 3.58 2.20 16.71
CA GLY A 251 4.98 2.48 16.37
C GLY A 251 5.42 1.90 15.03
N VAL A 252 6.59 2.32 14.55
CA VAL A 252 7.17 1.87 13.27
C VAL A 252 7.95 0.58 13.49
N ALA A 253 7.77 -0.42 12.61
CA ALA A 253 8.55 -1.65 12.68
C ALA A 253 10.03 -1.40 12.38
N ARG A 254 10.90 -2.04 13.17
CA ARG A 254 12.35 -1.97 13.06
C ARG A 254 12.92 -3.38 12.94
N PRO A 255 13.78 -3.68 11.97
CA PRO A 255 14.43 -4.97 11.89
C PRO A 255 15.35 -5.20 13.09
N LEU A 256 15.29 -6.39 13.67
CA LEU A 256 16.18 -6.91 14.71
C LEU A 256 17.22 -7.90 14.13
N THR A 257 16.91 -8.50 13.00
CA THR A 257 17.83 -9.35 12.22
C THR A 257 18.36 -8.57 11.01
N GLY A 258 19.59 -8.89 10.60
CA GLY A 258 20.18 -8.32 9.39
C GLY A 258 19.65 -8.95 8.09
N PRO A 259 20.02 -8.39 6.93
CA PRO A 259 19.75 -9.00 5.62
C PRO A 259 20.34 -10.40 5.48
N GLY A 260 19.75 -11.20 4.59
CA GLY A 260 20.25 -12.54 4.29
C GLY A 260 19.94 -13.61 5.35
N GLN A 261 19.22 -13.26 6.42
CA GLN A 261 18.77 -14.21 7.43
C GLN A 261 17.44 -14.87 7.03
N HIS A 262 17.37 -16.20 7.09
CA HIS A 262 16.15 -16.97 6.79
C HIS A 262 14.97 -16.63 7.73
N VAL A 263 15.31 -16.28 8.98
CA VAL A 263 14.34 -15.75 9.95
C VAL A 263 14.46 -14.24 9.99
N MET A 264 13.33 -13.56 9.76
CA MET A 264 13.22 -12.14 10.00
C MET A 264 12.61 -11.88 11.37
N ALA A 265 13.30 -11.07 12.18
CA ALA A 265 12.76 -10.56 13.43
C ALA A 265 12.52 -9.05 13.35
N LEU A 266 11.35 -8.58 13.78
CA LEU A 266 10.94 -7.18 13.79
C LEU A 266 10.52 -6.76 15.19
N LEU A 267 10.86 -5.54 15.59
CA LEU A 267 10.33 -4.87 16.78
C LEU A 267 9.33 -3.81 16.35
N ARG A 268 8.16 -3.78 17.00
CA ARG A 268 7.19 -2.70 16.89
C ARG A 268 6.74 -2.27 18.28
N THR A 269 6.75 -0.98 18.56
CA THR A 269 6.34 -0.40 19.84
C THR A 269 4.92 0.18 19.75
N ASP A 270 4.26 0.41 20.89
CA ASP A 270 2.95 1.08 20.93
C ASP A 270 3.04 2.61 20.81
N ALA A 271 4.26 3.17 20.84
CA ALA A 271 4.55 4.59 20.58
C ALA A 271 5.61 4.76 19.47
N ALA A 272 5.64 5.95 18.86
CA ALA A 272 6.65 6.29 17.83
C ALA A 272 8.07 6.44 18.41
N ASP A 273 8.20 7.01 19.61
CA ASP A 273 9.47 7.01 20.37
C ASP A 273 9.49 5.79 21.31
N PRO A 274 10.40 4.82 21.13
CA PRO A 274 10.50 3.66 22.00
C PRO A 274 10.71 4.00 23.49
N ARG A 275 11.21 5.19 23.81
CA ARG A 275 11.38 5.65 25.20
C ARG A 275 10.06 6.03 25.87
N GLN A 276 9.02 6.26 25.09
CA GLN A 276 7.68 6.61 25.55
C GLN A 276 6.69 5.45 25.42
N ALA A 277 7.15 4.32 24.87
CA ALA A 277 6.35 3.14 24.66
C ALA A 277 6.08 2.43 25.99
N ALA A 278 4.84 1.99 26.17
CA ALA A 278 4.39 1.19 27.31
C ALA A 278 4.26 -0.30 26.97
N GLY A 279 4.57 -0.66 25.72
CA GLY A 279 4.62 -2.03 25.28
C GLY A 279 5.32 -2.18 23.94
N ALA A 280 5.76 -3.40 23.70
CA ALA A 280 6.44 -3.79 22.48
C ALA A 280 5.98 -5.16 22.01
N THR A 281 6.03 -5.34 20.69
CA THR A 281 5.79 -6.59 20.01
C THR A 281 7.01 -6.96 19.18
N VAL A 282 7.54 -8.16 19.40
CA VAL A 282 8.52 -8.79 18.54
C VAL A 282 7.82 -9.79 17.64
N VAL A 283 8.10 -9.72 16.34
CA VAL A 283 7.56 -10.61 15.32
C VAL A 283 8.73 -11.40 14.78
N VAL A 284 8.62 -12.72 14.77
CA VAL A 284 9.63 -13.62 14.21
C VAL A 284 8.98 -14.42 13.10
N ALA A 285 9.42 -14.21 11.86
CA ALA A 285 8.85 -14.80 10.66
C ALA A 285 9.88 -15.63 9.91
N ASN A 286 9.53 -16.87 9.58
CA ASN A 286 10.29 -17.66 8.63
C ASN A 286 9.77 -17.41 7.22
N MET A 287 10.63 -16.83 6.38
CA MET A 287 10.29 -16.50 4.99
C MET A 287 10.52 -17.67 4.02
N ASP A 288 11.14 -18.74 4.50
CA ASP A 288 11.27 -20.01 3.78
C ASP A 288 9.97 -20.82 3.93
N MET A 289 9.40 -21.23 2.80
CA MET A 289 8.14 -22.00 2.76
C MET A 289 8.37 -23.51 2.77
N ASP A 290 9.62 -23.95 2.62
CA ASP A 290 9.99 -25.35 2.45
C ASP A 290 10.70 -25.92 3.68
N ALA A 291 11.50 -25.09 4.38
CA ALA A 291 12.33 -25.54 5.49
C ALA A 291 12.07 -24.76 6.80
N PRO A 292 12.09 -25.44 7.96
CA PRO A 292 12.11 -24.75 9.24
C PRO A 292 13.43 -24.00 9.39
N ALA A 293 13.37 -22.87 10.09
CA ALA A 293 14.55 -22.06 10.39
C ALA A 293 14.67 -21.87 11.91
N SER A 294 15.87 -21.54 12.38
CA SER A 294 16.11 -21.31 13.81
C SER A 294 16.81 -19.98 14.02
N VAL A 295 16.46 -19.31 15.10
CA VAL A 295 17.11 -18.07 15.53
C VAL A 295 17.46 -18.16 17.00
N ASP A 296 18.57 -17.52 17.40
CA ASP A 296 18.93 -17.36 18.80
C ASP A 296 18.01 -16.32 19.45
N PRO A 297 17.16 -16.71 20.42
CA PRO A 297 16.28 -15.78 21.13
C PRO A 297 17.06 -14.67 21.83
N ALA A 298 18.22 -14.98 22.40
CA ALA A 298 19.03 -13.99 23.10
C ALA A 298 19.47 -12.87 22.15
N GLN A 299 19.83 -13.20 20.91
CA GLN A 299 20.19 -12.22 19.89
C GLN A 299 18.99 -11.35 19.48
N VAL A 300 17.82 -11.96 19.25
CA VAL A 300 16.60 -11.24 18.83
C VAL A 300 16.12 -10.30 19.93
N PHE A 301 15.91 -10.82 21.14
CA PHE A 301 15.30 -10.05 22.23
C PHE A 301 16.27 -9.04 22.85
N ALA A 302 17.59 -9.24 22.80
CA ALA A 302 18.56 -8.21 23.19
C ALA A 302 18.45 -6.96 22.30
N GLY A 303 18.15 -7.13 21.00
CA GLY A 303 17.93 -6.02 20.07
C GLY A 303 16.67 -5.20 20.38
N ALA A 304 15.72 -5.77 21.14
CA ALA A 304 14.51 -5.09 21.57
C ALA A 304 14.72 -4.14 22.77
N GLY A 305 15.92 -4.11 23.38
CA GLY A 305 16.22 -3.19 24.47
C GLY A 305 15.70 -3.69 25.82
N SER A 306 15.07 -2.81 26.61
CA SER A 306 14.66 -3.10 27.99
C SER A 306 13.27 -3.73 28.14
N PHE A 307 12.53 -3.92 27.04
CA PHE A 307 11.21 -4.55 27.09
C PHE A 307 11.32 -6.01 27.56
N GLY A 308 10.38 -6.41 28.40
CA GLY A 308 10.29 -7.76 28.92
C GLY A 308 9.50 -7.84 30.23
N PRO A 309 9.08 -9.04 30.67
CA PRO A 309 9.33 -10.33 30.02
C PRO A 309 8.47 -10.53 28.76
N TRP A 310 9.04 -11.19 27.75
CA TRP A 310 8.36 -11.53 26.50
C TRP A 310 7.40 -12.69 26.69
N ARG A 311 6.18 -12.54 26.17
CA ARG A 311 5.13 -13.56 26.20
C ARG A 311 4.66 -13.85 24.79
N PRO A 312 4.50 -15.12 24.40
CA PRO A 312 3.95 -15.46 23.10
C PRO A 312 2.50 -15.00 23.02
N ASP A 313 2.08 -14.61 21.82
CA ASP A 313 0.67 -14.40 21.52
C ASP A 313 0.03 -15.77 21.21
N GLY A 314 -1.11 -16.07 21.86
CA GLY A 314 -1.75 -17.39 21.79
C GLY A 314 -1.15 -18.47 22.71
N ASP A 315 -1.33 -19.75 22.35
CA ASP A 315 -0.98 -20.93 23.18
C ASP A 315 0.51 -21.34 23.11
N GLY A 316 1.40 -20.43 22.69
CA GLY A 316 2.83 -20.72 22.57
C GLY A 316 3.56 -20.79 23.91
N ASP A 317 4.76 -21.35 23.91
CA ASP A 317 5.68 -21.28 25.05
C ASP A 317 6.47 -19.97 25.07
N ALA A 318 6.78 -19.49 26.27
CA ALA A 318 7.70 -18.36 26.43
C ALA A 318 9.07 -18.70 25.83
N PRO A 319 9.74 -17.74 25.17
CA PRO A 319 11.01 -18.00 24.54
C PRO A 319 12.06 -18.35 25.61
N ASP A 320 12.67 -19.53 25.49
CA ASP A 320 13.80 -19.94 26.32
C ASP A 320 15.09 -19.29 25.80
N PRO A 321 15.76 -18.40 26.55
CA PRO A 321 16.99 -17.77 26.10
C PRO A 321 18.16 -18.76 25.93
N ALA A 322 18.05 -19.99 26.44
CA ALA A 322 19.07 -21.03 26.33
C ALA A 322 18.82 -22.03 25.19
N ALA A 323 17.67 -21.97 24.52
CA ALA A 323 17.31 -22.88 23.43
C ALA A 323 17.01 -22.12 22.14
N PRO A 324 17.38 -22.64 20.96
CA PRO A 324 17.05 -22.00 19.70
C PRO A 324 15.54 -21.95 19.49
N LEU A 325 15.01 -20.80 19.04
CA LEU A 325 13.62 -20.68 18.63
C LEU A 325 13.48 -21.23 17.22
N VAL A 326 12.81 -22.37 17.08
CA VAL A 326 12.52 -23.01 15.81
C VAL A 326 11.21 -22.46 15.24
N VAL A 327 11.26 -21.94 14.02
CA VAL A 327 10.14 -21.36 13.31
C VAL A 327 9.83 -22.25 12.10
N ALA A 328 8.62 -22.82 12.08
CA ALA A 328 8.18 -23.68 10.98
C ALA A 328 8.18 -22.92 9.63
N PRO A 329 8.19 -23.63 8.49
CA PRO A 329 8.12 -22.98 7.18
C PRO A 329 6.90 -22.05 7.07
N GLY A 330 7.11 -20.81 6.61
CA GLY A 330 6.08 -19.78 6.48
C GLY A 330 5.44 -19.29 7.78
N ALA A 331 5.89 -19.77 8.95
CA ALA A 331 5.27 -19.43 10.22
C ALA A 331 5.68 -18.02 10.68
N VAL A 332 4.73 -17.32 11.30
CA VAL A 332 4.93 -16.06 11.99
C VAL A 332 4.59 -16.25 13.46
N LEU A 333 5.57 -15.97 14.32
CA LEU A 333 5.42 -16.00 15.77
C LEU A 333 5.43 -14.56 16.29
N THR A 334 4.58 -14.29 17.26
CA THR A 334 4.45 -12.98 17.88
C THR A 334 4.72 -13.07 19.37
N PHE A 335 5.49 -12.12 19.89
CA PHE A 335 5.82 -12.02 21.31
C PHE A 335 5.55 -10.59 21.78
N THR A 336 4.88 -10.42 22.91
CA THR A 336 4.54 -9.12 23.48
C THR A 336 5.23 -8.92 24.83
N ALA A 337 5.56 -7.68 25.15
CA ALA A 337 6.09 -7.28 26.43
C ALA A 337 5.54 -5.89 26.82
N PRO A 338 5.34 -5.61 28.12
CA PRO A 338 5.17 -4.26 28.62
C PRO A 338 6.49 -3.47 28.57
#